data_AF-A0A368GBR3-F1
#
_entry.id   AF-A0A368GBR3-F1
#
_cell.length_a   1.000
_cell.length_b   1.000
_cell.length_c   1.000
_cell.angle_alpha   90.00
_cell.angle_beta   90.00
_cell.angle_gamma   90.00
#
_symmetry.space_group_name_H-M   'P 1'
#
loop_
_entity.id
_entity.type
_entity.pdbx_description
1 polymer ?
#
loop_
_entity_poly.entity_id
_entity_poly.type
_entity_poly.pdbx_seq_one_letter_code
_entity_poly.pdbx_strand_id
1 'polypeptide(L)'
;LADLVPQLAETYPNHTLELSLAATRAPAVLFSEKKGGVISVNLGGVIVVFVSDGVRRKQAAVLDMDVVADAKLNLQNQNISGSVELTKFDLTSRSGSLKISQDELSDIAILVSQMVENMLNEMLSNGFPLPLPHGTNRI
;
A
#
# COMPACT_ATOMS: atom_id res chain seq x y z
N LEU A 1 -13.69 0.85 -9.20
CA LEU A 1 -12.88 -0.08 -10.02
C LEU A 1 -13.46 -0.26 -11.41
N ALA A 2 -14.75 -0.60 -11.55
CA ALA A 2 -15.41 -0.62 -12.87
C ALA A 2 -15.30 0.73 -13.60
N ASP A 3 -15.43 1.84 -12.88
CA ASP A 3 -15.25 3.20 -13.44
C ASP A 3 -13.79 3.56 -13.78
N LEU A 4 -12.82 2.83 -13.22
CA LEU A 4 -11.38 3.11 -13.38
C LEU A 4 -10.68 2.18 -14.36
N VAL A 5 -11.28 1.00 -14.61
CA VAL A 5 -10.84 0.05 -15.63
C VAL A 5 -12.09 -0.44 -16.36
N PRO A 6 -12.62 0.35 -17.31
CA PRO A 6 -13.83 0.01 -18.05
C PRO A 6 -13.74 -1.39 -18.70
N GLN A 7 -12.55 -1.76 -19.15
CA GLN A 7 -12.29 -3.06 -19.76
C GLN A 7 -12.57 -4.26 -18.82
N LEU A 8 -12.46 -4.09 -17.50
CA LEU A 8 -12.83 -5.13 -16.53
C LEU A 8 -14.35 -5.34 -16.53
N ALA A 9 -15.12 -4.25 -16.55
CA ALA A 9 -16.57 -4.30 -16.56
C ALA A 9 -17.11 -4.88 -17.87
N GLU A 10 -16.47 -4.57 -19.00
CA GLU A 10 -16.83 -5.10 -20.32
C GLU A 10 -16.45 -6.58 -20.49
N THR A 11 -15.22 -6.95 -20.10
CA THR A 11 -14.70 -8.31 -20.36
C THR A 11 -15.22 -9.33 -19.34
N TYR A 12 -15.45 -8.91 -18.09
CA TYR A 12 -15.84 -9.78 -16.98
C TYR A 12 -17.01 -9.19 -16.18
N PRO A 13 -18.19 -8.99 -16.80
CA PRO A 13 -19.35 -8.48 -16.10
C PRO A 13 -19.80 -9.46 -15.00
N ASN A 14 -20.22 -8.94 -13.84
CA ASN A 14 -20.71 -9.72 -12.69
C ASN A 14 -19.73 -10.73 -12.09
N HIS A 15 -18.43 -10.62 -12.38
CA HIS A 15 -17.42 -11.46 -11.75
C HIS A 15 -16.82 -10.79 -10.52
N THR A 16 -16.37 -11.59 -9.56
CA THR A 16 -15.62 -11.10 -8.40
C THR A 16 -14.15 -10.92 -8.77
N LEU A 17 -13.58 -9.78 -8.38
CA LEU A 17 -12.15 -9.50 -8.52
C LEU A 17 -11.43 -9.88 -7.22
N GLU A 18 -10.37 -10.64 -7.35
CA GLU A 18 -9.48 -10.98 -6.26
C GLU A 18 -8.08 -10.46 -6.57
N LEU A 19 -7.45 -9.82 -5.58
CA LEU A 19 -6.10 -9.30 -5.71
C LEU A 19 -5.17 -10.09 -4.79
N SER A 20 -4.09 -10.61 -5.35
CA SER A 20 -3.01 -11.24 -4.57
C SER A 20 -1.76 -10.39 -4.68
N LEU A 21 -1.33 -9.80 -3.57
CA LEU A 21 -0.09 -9.03 -3.48
C LEU A 21 1.03 -9.89 -2.92
N ALA A 22 2.20 -9.83 -3.54
CA ALA A 22 3.43 -10.42 -3.02
C ALA A 22 4.59 -9.45 -3.18
N ALA A 23 5.45 -9.33 -2.15
CA ALA A 23 6.68 -8.58 -2.26
C ALA A 23 7.67 -9.29 -3.20
N THR A 24 8.27 -8.55 -4.13
CA THR A 24 9.28 -9.11 -5.06
C THR A 24 10.69 -9.11 -4.47
N ARG A 25 10.89 -8.29 -3.44
CA ARG A 25 12.13 -8.15 -2.66
C ARG A 25 11.78 -7.83 -1.22
N ALA A 26 12.71 -8.04 -0.30
CA ALA A 26 12.54 -7.57 1.07
C ALA A 26 12.38 -6.03 1.08
N PRO A 27 11.44 -5.47 1.88
CA PRO A 27 11.30 -4.03 1.99
C PRO A 27 12.56 -3.43 2.62
N ALA A 28 13.00 -2.30 2.07
CA ALA A 28 14.12 -1.55 2.63
C ALA A 28 13.58 -0.44 3.52
N VAL A 29 14.18 -0.28 4.71
CA VAL A 29 13.85 0.76 5.67
C VAL A 29 15.11 1.56 5.99
N LEU A 30 15.03 2.87 5.83
CA LEU A 30 16.11 3.81 6.11
C LEU A 30 15.67 4.79 7.20
N PHE A 31 16.45 4.85 8.28
CA PHE A 31 16.30 5.86 9.33
C PHE A 31 17.26 6.99 9.03
N SER A 32 16.76 8.23 9.02
CA SER A 32 17.58 9.42 8.74
C SER A 32 17.21 10.57 9.67
N GLU A 33 18.21 11.32 10.11
CA GLU A 33 18.02 12.57 10.88
C GLU A 33 17.57 13.76 10.02
N LYS A 34 17.57 13.61 8.68
CA LYS A 34 17.15 14.66 7.76
C LYS A 34 15.73 15.14 8.09
N LYS A 35 15.51 16.45 7.92
CA LYS A 35 14.20 17.10 8.14
C LYS A 35 13.59 16.83 9.54
N GLY A 36 14.42 16.64 10.56
CA GLY A 36 13.98 16.41 11.94
C GLY A 36 13.68 14.94 12.30
N GLY A 37 14.12 13.99 11.47
CA GLY A 37 13.85 12.57 11.66
C GLY A 37 12.82 12.06 10.66
N VAL A 38 13.23 11.12 9.79
CA VAL A 38 12.35 10.46 8.82
C VAL A 38 12.70 8.98 8.73
N ILE A 39 11.67 8.15 8.58
CA ILE A 39 11.78 6.74 8.26
C ILE A 39 11.30 6.57 6.83
N SER A 40 12.21 6.31 5.90
CA SER A 40 11.88 6.05 4.50
C SER A 40 11.74 4.55 4.27
N VAL A 41 10.63 4.13 3.68
CA VAL A 41 10.34 2.74 3.33
C VAL A 41 10.26 2.61 1.82
N ASN A 42 10.93 1.61 1.26
CA ASN A 42 10.83 1.26 -0.15
C ASN A 42 10.37 -0.20 -0.30
N LEU A 43 9.28 -0.40 -1.04
CA LEU A 43 8.67 -1.70 -1.29
C LEU A 43 8.43 -1.90 -2.79
N GLY A 44 8.96 -3.00 -3.32
CA GLY A 44 8.58 -3.51 -4.63
C GLY A 44 7.69 -4.75 -4.48
N GLY A 45 6.64 -4.84 -5.30
CA GLY A 45 5.70 -5.95 -5.27
C GLY A 45 5.16 -6.33 -6.64
N VAL A 46 4.48 -7.47 -6.69
CA VAL A 46 3.67 -7.93 -7.81
C VAL A 46 2.26 -8.12 -7.32
N ILE A 47 1.31 -7.60 -8.08
CA ILE A 47 -0.12 -7.80 -7.87
C ILE A 47 -0.63 -8.73 -8.96
N VAL A 48 -1.20 -9.87 -8.56
CA VAL A 48 -1.89 -10.77 -9.48
C VAL A 48 -3.39 -10.53 -9.34
N VAL A 49 -4.01 -10.12 -10.44
CA VAL A 49 -5.46 -9.88 -10.54
C VAL A 49 -6.12 -11.15 -11.04
N PHE A 50 -7.01 -11.70 -10.24
CA PHE A 50 -7.84 -12.84 -10.60
C PHE A 50 -9.29 -12.41 -10.76
N VAL A 51 -9.95 -13.02 -11.73
CA VAL A 51 -11.38 -12.94 -11.93
C VAL A 51 -11.97 -14.29 -11.56
N SER A 52 -13.02 -14.27 -10.76
CA SER A 52 -13.73 -15.46 -10.29
C SER A 52 -15.21 -15.39 -10.66
N ASP A 53 -15.75 -16.48 -11.20
CA ASP A 53 -17.18 -16.70 -11.42
C ASP A 53 -17.86 -17.47 -10.26
N GLY A 54 -17.13 -17.64 -9.15
CA GLY A 54 -17.56 -18.42 -7.98
C GLY A 54 -17.16 -19.90 -8.03
N VAL A 55 -16.74 -20.43 -9.19
CA VAL A 55 -16.31 -21.83 -9.35
C VAL A 55 -14.88 -21.92 -9.89
N ARG A 56 -14.49 -20.99 -10.77
CA ARG A 56 -13.20 -20.99 -11.45
C ARG A 56 -12.50 -19.65 -11.25
N ARG A 57 -11.23 -19.74 -10.88
CA ARG A 57 -10.33 -18.59 -10.76
C ARG A 57 -9.45 -18.49 -11.99
N LYS A 58 -9.50 -17.36 -12.70
CA LYS A 58 -8.66 -17.08 -13.86
C LYS A 58 -7.80 -15.85 -13.62
N GLN A 59 -6.51 -15.96 -13.90
CA GLN A 59 -5.61 -14.81 -13.88
C GLN A 59 -5.95 -13.87 -15.04
N ALA A 60 -6.30 -12.63 -14.73
CA ALA A 60 -6.65 -11.61 -15.70
C ALA A 60 -5.47 -10.69 -16.03
N ALA A 61 -4.69 -10.31 -15.01
CA ALA A 61 -3.53 -9.44 -15.15
C ALA A 61 -2.48 -9.69 -14.05
N VAL A 62 -1.25 -9.31 -14.33
CA VAL A 62 -0.12 -9.23 -13.42
C VAL A 62 0.45 -7.84 -13.54
N LEU A 63 0.52 -7.14 -12.41
CA LEU A 63 1.02 -5.78 -12.31
C LEU A 63 2.28 -5.77 -11.44
N ASP A 64 3.22 -4.91 -11.79
CA ASP A 64 4.32 -4.52 -10.93
C ASP A 64 3.92 -3.29 -10.12
N MET A 65 4.32 -3.27 -8.85
CA MET A 65 4.05 -2.20 -7.89
C MET A 65 5.36 -1.70 -7.30
N ASP A 66 5.55 -0.39 -7.26
CA ASP A 66 6.69 0.25 -6.58
C ASP A 66 6.21 1.37 -5.67
N VAL A 67 6.55 1.27 -4.39
CA VAL A 67 6.08 2.17 -3.34
C VAL A 67 7.26 2.76 -2.59
N VAL A 68 7.22 4.08 -2.39
CA VAL A 68 8.11 4.79 -1.47
C VAL A 68 7.25 5.61 -0.53
N ALA A 69 7.51 5.48 0.77
CA ALA A 69 6.79 6.20 1.80
C ALA A 69 7.77 6.77 2.82
N ASP A 70 7.53 8.01 3.23
CA ASP A 70 8.26 8.68 4.31
C ASP A 70 7.35 8.79 5.52
N ALA A 71 7.81 8.26 6.65
CA ALA A 71 7.10 8.35 7.92
C ALA A 71 7.84 9.27 8.90
N LYS A 72 7.07 10.04 9.67
CA LYS A 72 7.56 10.84 10.80
C LYS A 72 6.85 10.37 12.05
N LEU A 73 7.62 10.06 13.08
CA LEU A 73 7.08 9.61 14.36
C LEU A 73 7.29 10.67 15.41
N ASN A 74 6.33 10.79 16.31
CA ASN A 74 6.40 11.61 17.50
C ASN A 74 6.21 10.74 18.73
N LEU A 75 7.04 10.98 19.75
CA LEU A 75 6.96 10.30 21.02
C LEU A 75 6.45 11.27 22.08
N GLN A 76 5.24 11.00 22.59
CA GLN A 76 4.65 11.79 23.67
C GLN A 76 3.91 10.88 24.65
N ASN A 77 4.09 11.09 25.95
CA ASN A 77 3.38 10.36 27.01
C ASN A 77 3.43 8.83 26.86
N GLN A 78 4.61 8.29 26.53
CA GLN A 78 4.81 6.85 26.28
C GLN A 78 3.99 6.28 25.12
N ASN A 79 3.50 7.14 24.22
CA ASN A 79 2.78 6.79 23.01
C ASN A 79 3.59 7.22 21.78
N ILE A 80 3.69 6.35 20.78
CA ILE A 80 4.25 6.70 19.48
C ILE A 80 3.09 6.99 18.54
N SER A 81 2.96 8.26 18.14
CA SER A 81 2.08 8.68 17.04
C SER A 81 2.91 9.09 15.84
N GLY A 82 2.26 9.44 14.73
CA GLY A 82 3.00 9.91 13.58
C GLY A 82 2.14 10.22 12.37
N SER A 83 2.83 10.46 11.26
CA SER A 83 2.26 10.63 9.94
C SER A 83 3.09 9.91 8.90
N VAL A 84 2.45 9.49 7.81
CA VAL A 84 3.05 8.89 6.62
C VAL A 84 2.67 9.74 5.42
N GLU A 85 3.64 9.91 4.52
CA GLU A 85 3.47 10.49 3.19
C GLU A 85 3.91 9.44 2.16
N LEU A 86 3.03 9.05 1.25
CA LEU A 86 3.36 8.16 0.13
C LEU A 86 3.99 9.02 -0.98
N THR A 87 5.32 9.11 -0.97
CA THR A 87 6.07 9.90 -1.94
C THR A 87 6.10 9.27 -3.34
N LYS A 88 5.84 7.96 -3.43
CA LYS A 88 5.70 7.24 -4.70
C LYS A 88 4.74 6.06 -4.54
N PHE A 89 3.84 5.91 -5.50
CA PHE A 89 3.04 4.71 -5.69
C PHE A 89 2.80 4.51 -7.18
N ASP A 90 3.52 3.58 -7.79
CA ASP A 90 3.43 3.31 -9.22
C ASP A 90 2.90 1.89 -9.47
N LEU A 91 2.06 1.77 -10.49
CA LEU A 91 1.61 0.50 -11.04
C LEU A 91 2.02 0.42 -12.51
N THR A 92 2.59 -0.71 -12.91
CA THR A 92 2.91 -0.99 -14.31
C THR A 92 2.41 -2.36 -14.72
N SER A 93 1.97 -2.51 -15.97
CA SER A 93 1.51 -3.79 -16.49
C SER A 93 2.70 -4.69 -16.81
N ARG A 94 2.75 -5.87 -16.19
CA ARG A 94 3.76 -6.89 -16.49
C ARG A 94 3.29 -7.82 -17.60
N SER A 95 2.08 -8.37 -17.45
CA SER A 95 1.48 -9.33 -18.40
C SER A 95 0.01 -9.57 -18.05
N GLY A 96 -0.81 -9.98 -19.02
CA GLY A 96 -2.21 -10.28 -18.73
C GLY A 96 -3.04 -10.47 -19.99
N SER A 97 -4.20 -11.12 -19.83
CA SER A 97 -5.23 -11.15 -20.88
C SER A 97 -5.95 -9.81 -21.01
N LEU A 98 -5.98 -9.04 -19.92
CA LEU A 98 -6.57 -7.72 -19.88
C LEU A 98 -5.50 -6.67 -20.17
N LYS A 99 -5.75 -5.82 -21.17
CA LYS A 99 -4.82 -4.75 -21.57
C LYS A 99 -5.16 -3.44 -20.88
N ILE A 100 -4.83 -3.34 -19.60
CA ILE A 100 -4.94 -2.06 -18.87
C ILE A 100 -3.85 -1.12 -19.38
N SER A 101 -4.23 0.07 -19.82
CA SER A 101 -3.30 1.11 -20.26
C SER A 101 -2.54 1.70 -19.08
N GLN A 102 -1.38 2.31 -19.35
CA GLN A 102 -0.59 2.94 -18.29
C GLN A 102 -1.30 4.16 -17.70
N ASP A 103 -2.13 4.87 -18.48
CA ASP A 103 -2.91 6.00 -17.99
C ASP A 103 -3.99 5.54 -17.00
N GLU A 104 -4.74 4.48 -17.33
CA GLU A 104 -5.70 3.86 -16.40
C GLU A 104 -5.01 3.38 -15.10
N LEU A 105 -3.83 2.75 -15.21
CA LEU A 105 -3.06 2.32 -14.04
C LEU A 105 -2.59 3.50 -13.18
N SER A 106 -2.25 4.63 -13.80
CA SER A 106 -1.80 5.84 -13.10
C SER A 106 -2.95 6.51 -12.35
N ASP A 107 -4.15 6.57 -12.93
CA ASP A 107 -5.34 7.08 -12.25
C ASP A 107 -5.72 6.22 -11.04
N ILE A 108 -5.64 4.88 -11.18
CA ILE A 108 -5.82 3.96 -10.06
C ILE A 108 -4.75 4.18 -9.00
N ALA A 109 -3.49 4.33 -9.41
CA ALA A 109 -2.37 4.53 -8.51
C ALA A 109 -2.56 5.77 -7.63
N ILE A 110 -3.01 6.89 -8.20
CA ILE A 110 -3.32 8.14 -7.46
C ILE A 110 -4.45 7.93 -6.45
N LEU A 111 -5.54 7.26 -6.85
CA LEU A 111 -6.67 7.02 -5.96
C LEU A 111 -6.32 6.08 -4.81
N VAL A 112 -5.59 5.01 -5.12
CA VAL A 112 -5.14 4.04 -4.12
C VAL A 112 -4.11 4.65 -3.18
N SER A 113 -3.16 5.45 -3.68
CA SER A 113 -2.16 6.09 -2.83
C SER A 113 -2.81 7.02 -1.81
N GLN A 114 -3.77 7.85 -2.23
CA GLN A 114 -4.49 8.74 -1.31
C GLN A 114 -5.29 7.96 -0.26
N MET A 115 -5.97 6.88 -0.67
CA MET A 115 -6.74 6.04 0.25
C MET A 115 -5.83 5.36 1.29
N VAL A 116 -4.70 4.79 0.84
CA VAL A 116 -3.74 4.11 1.72
C VAL A 116 -3.06 5.11 2.65
N GLU A 117 -2.66 6.29 2.16
CA GLU A 117 -2.06 7.33 2.97
C GLU A 117 -3.02 7.80 4.07
N ASN A 118 -4.28 8.07 3.73
CA ASN A 118 -5.31 8.47 4.71
C ASN A 118 -5.49 7.37 5.78
N MET A 119 -5.62 6.11 5.36
CA MET A 119 -5.76 4.97 6.27
C MET A 119 -4.55 4.86 7.23
N LEU A 120 -3.32 4.95 6.71
CA LEU A 120 -2.11 4.86 7.52
C LEU A 120 -2.00 6.04 8.51
N ASN A 121 -2.35 7.24 8.07
CA ASN A 121 -2.39 8.42 8.93
C ASN A 121 -3.45 8.32 10.02
N GLU A 122 -4.64 7.81 9.71
CA GLU A 122 -5.67 7.54 10.72
C GLU A 122 -5.19 6.52 11.75
N MET A 123 -4.53 5.44 11.31
CA MET A 123 -3.95 4.44 12.22
C MET A 123 -2.87 5.05 13.13
N LEU A 124 -1.98 5.89 12.59
CA LEU A 124 -0.89 6.50 13.34
C LEU A 124 -1.32 7.70 14.20
N SER A 125 -2.49 8.29 13.92
CA SER A 125 -3.01 9.44 14.67
C SER A 125 -3.28 9.12 16.14
N ASN A 126 -3.84 7.93 16.41
CA ASN A 126 -4.09 7.44 17.77
C ASN A 126 -2.80 6.95 18.45
N GLY A 127 -1.79 6.61 17.64
CA GLY A 127 -0.52 6.06 18.08
C GLY A 127 -0.63 4.66 18.69
N PHE A 128 0.51 4.14 19.13
CA PHE A 128 0.62 2.87 19.83
C PHE A 128 1.52 3.00 21.08
N PRO A 129 1.15 2.33 22.19
CA PRO A 129 1.88 2.45 23.44
C PRO A 129 3.28 1.83 23.32
N LEU A 130 4.27 2.49 23.89
CA LEU A 130 5.60 1.95 24.03
C LEU A 130 5.67 0.97 25.19
N PRO A 131 6.25 -0.23 24.98
CA PRO A 131 6.55 -1.15 26.08
C PRO A 131 7.77 -0.61 26.84
N LEU A 132 7.54 0.33 27.76
CA LEU A 132 8.56 0.81 28.67
C LEU A 132 8.59 -0.05 29.93
N PRO A 133 9.77 -0.44 30.44
CA PRO A 133 9.87 -1.06 31.75
C PRO A 133 9.26 -0.12 32.80
N HIS A 134 8.31 -0.63 33.58
CA HIS A 134 7.87 0.10 34.77
C HIS A 134 9.04 0.16 35.74
N GLY A 135 9.48 1.37 36.09
CA GLY A 135 10.47 1.55 37.14
C GLY A 135 9.96 0.87 38.41
N THR A 136 10.69 -0.13 38.90
CA THR A 136 10.44 -0.72 40.21
C THR A 136 10.64 0.39 41.24
N ASN A 137 9.56 1.03 41.66
CA ASN A 137 9.58 1.99 42.74
C ASN A 137 9.81 1.19 44.04
N ARG A 138 11.08 0.90 44.34
CA ARG A 138 11.48 0.38 45.65
C ARG A 138 11.65 1.60 46.55
N ILE A 139 10.58 1.88 47.28
CA ILE A 139 10.60 2.62 48.55
C ILE A 139 11.45 1.86 49.57
#